data_AF-A0A971T6J3-F1
#
_entry.id   AF-A0A971T6J3-F1
#
_cell.length_a   1.000
_cell.length_b   1.000
_cell.length_c   1.000
_cell.angle_alpha   90.00
_cell.angle_beta   90.00
_cell.angle_gamma   90.00
#
_symmetry.space_group_name_H-M   'P 1'
#
loop_
_entity.id
_entity.type
_entity.pdbx_description
1 polymer ?
#
loop_
_entity_poly.entity_id
_entity_poly.type
_entity_poly.pdbx_seq_one_letter_code
_entity_poly.pdbx_strand_id
1 'polypeptide(L)'
;MIKISLPGRDQTLELDNLLLDQNGTITEDGILVPGVAERIAKLRDSLDIYLLTADTFGSAAMVAEELEINLFKVSPEQGGPDKKDFLVNLAAIRTAAIGNGFNDVLMLEEAAVSIAVIGAEGCAVAALRKADIVVNNINDALDLFINPLRLVATLRA
;
A
#
# COMPACT_ATOMS: atom_id res chain seq x y z
N MET A 1 -11.46 -4.18 -10.11
CA MET A 1 -10.61 -3.10 -10.64
C MET A 1 -11.14 -1.75 -10.17
N ILE A 2 -10.25 -0.80 -9.86
CA ILE A 2 -10.58 0.62 -9.69
C ILE A 2 -10.05 1.42 -10.88
N LYS A 3 -10.89 2.25 -11.51
CA LYS A 3 -10.50 3.09 -12.66
C LYS A 3 -10.73 4.57 -12.37
N ILE A 4 -9.70 5.38 -12.57
CA ILE A 4 -9.69 6.79 -12.18
C ILE A 4 -9.06 7.64 -13.28
N SER A 5 -9.77 8.65 -13.78
CA SER A 5 -9.17 9.65 -14.67
C SER A 5 -8.61 10.80 -13.84
N LEU A 6 -7.40 11.27 -14.16
CA LEU A 6 -6.74 12.41 -13.53
C LEU A 6 -6.76 13.61 -14.49
N PRO A 7 -7.73 14.54 -14.35
CA PRO A 7 -7.79 15.74 -15.16
C PRO A 7 -6.50 16.55 -15.08
N GLY A 8 -6.09 17.15 -16.20
CA GLY A 8 -4.88 17.97 -16.29
C GLY A 8 -3.55 17.19 -16.35
N ARG A 9 -3.59 15.86 -16.16
CA ARG A 9 -2.42 14.97 -16.36
C ARG A 9 -2.52 14.11 -17.61
N ASP A 10 -3.65 14.17 -18.33
CA ASP A 10 -3.97 13.29 -19.47
C ASP A 10 -3.75 11.80 -19.16
N GLN A 11 -3.96 11.42 -17.90
CA GLN A 11 -3.66 10.10 -17.37
C GLN A 11 -4.95 9.44 -16.85
N THR A 12 -5.12 8.16 -17.15
CA THR A 12 -6.14 7.33 -16.52
C THR A 12 -5.44 6.15 -15.85
N LEU A 13 -5.70 5.99 -14.56
CA LEU A 13 -5.19 4.90 -13.75
C LEU A 13 -6.20 3.75 -13.78
N GLU A 14 -5.69 2.54 -13.96
CA GLU A 14 -6.45 1.30 -13.87
C GLU A 14 -5.74 0.40 -12.86
N LEU A 15 -6.27 0.35 -11.65
CA LEU A 15 -5.68 -0.37 -10.53
C LEU A 15 -6.40 -1.71 -10.37
N ASP A 16 -5.63 -2.79 -10.46
CA ASP A 16 -6.08 -4.16 -10.17
C ASP A 16 -5.51 -4.66 -8.86
N ASN A 17 -4.31 -4.20 -8.48
CA ASN A 17 -3.59 -4.72 -7.31
C ASN A 17 -3.37 -3.63 -6.25
N LEU A 18 -3.29 -4.06 -4.99
CA LEU A 18 -2.86 -3.24 -3.86
C LEU A 18 -1.79 -3.96 -3.05
N LEU A 19 -0.61 -3.36 -2.94
CA LEU A 19 0.47 -3.82 -2.08
C LEU A 19 0.47 -3.06 -0.76
N LEU A 20 0.57 -3.81 0.33
CA LEU A 20 0.57 -3.28 1.69
C LEU A 20 1.86 -3.70 2.38
N ASP A 21 2.61 -2.73 2.90
CA ASP A 21 3.56 -3.00 3.98
C ASP A 21 2.80 -3.34 5.29
N GLN A 22 3.48 -4.06 6.19
CA GLN A 22 2.92 -4.47 7.47
C GLN A 22 3.14 -3.44 8.60
N ASN A 23 4.36 -3.36 9.13
CA ASN A 23 4.66 -2.69 10.40
C ASN A 23 4.79 -1.18 10.22
N GLY A 24 4.13 -0.40 11.08
CA GLY A 24 4.00 1.04 10.91
C GLY A 24 3.07 1.46 9.76
N THR A 25 2.51 0.49 9.03
CA THR A 25 1.54 0.70 7.94
C THR A 25 0.17 0.17 8.34
N ILE A 26 -0.13 -1.12 8.18
CA ILE A 26 -1.43 -1.71 8.55
C ILE A 26 -1.47 -2.22 10.00
N THR A 27 -0.30 -2.41 10.62
CA THR A 27 -0.17 -2.79 12.02
C THR A 27 0.63 -1.76 12.80
N GLU A 28 0.34 -1.62 14.09
CA GLU A 28 1.16 -0.90 15.08
C GLU A 28 1.73 -1.93 16.06
N ASP A 29 3.05 -1.99 16.23
CA ASP A 29 3.75 -2.98 17.06
C ASP A 29 3.33 -4.44 16.73
N GLY A 30 3.06 -4.71 15.44
CA GLY A 30 2.63 -6.01 14.94
C GLY A 30 1.15 -6.35 15.17
N ILE A 31 0.37 -5.44 15.76
CA ILE A 31 -1.08 -5.58 15.99
C ILE A 31 -1.84 -4.83 14.91
N LEU A 32 -2.84 -5.47 14.30
CA LEU A 32 -3.65 -4.86 13.24
C LEU A 32 -4.37 -3.59 13.72
N VAL A 33 -4.23 -2.50 12.97
CA VAL A 33 -4.88 -1.23 13.30
C VAL A 33 -6.41 -1.37 13.20
N PRO A 34 -7.18 -0.90 14.21
CA PRO A 34 -8.64 -0.96 14.17
C PRO A 34 -9.23 -0.32 12.91
N GLY A 35 -10.16 -1.02 12.27
CA GLY A 35 -10.84 -0.58 11.05
C GLY A 35 -10.16 -0.97 9.73
N VAL A 36 -8.95 -1.54 9.76
CA VAL A 36 -8.28 -2.05 8.56
C VAL A 36 -9.05 -3.22 7.96
N ALA A 37 -9.41 -4.23 8.78
CA ALA A 37 -10.09 -5.44 8.31
C ALA A 37 -11.38 -5.13 7.53
N GLU A 38 -12.21 -4.22 8.04
CA GLU A 38 -13.47 -3.80 7.40
C GLU A 38 -13.25 -3.12 6.05
N ARG A 39 -12.17 -2.36 5.89
CA ARG A 39 -11.82 -1.65 4.66
C ARG A 39 -11.19 -2.58 3.63
N ILE A 40 -10.31 -3.47 4.08
CA ILE A 40 -9.74 -4.52 3.24
C ILE A 40 -10.86 -5.40 2.68
N ALA A 41 -11.81 -5.84 3.51
CA ALA A 41 -12.97 -6.62 3.05
C ALA A 41 -13.74 -5.92 1.91
N LYS A 42 -13.98 -4.60 1.99
CA LYS A 42 -14.64 -3.82 0.93
C LYS A 42 -13.81 -3.72 -0.34
N LEU A 43 -12.48 -3.66 -0.20
CA LEU A 43 -11.56 -3.47 -1.33
C LEU A 43 -11.28 -4.78 -2.08
N ARG A 44 -11.39 -5.94 -1.44
CA ARG A 44 -11.15 -7.26 -2.06
C ARG A 44 -12.08 -7.56 -3.24
N ASP A 45 -13.27 -7.00 -3.27
CA ASP A 45 -14.18 -7.13 -4.43
C ASP A 45 -13.65 -6.41 -5.68
N SER A 46 -12.73 -5.47 -5.50
CA SER A 46 -12.21 -4.59 -6.55
C SER A 46 -10.71 -4.69 -6.76
N LEU A 47 -9.94 -5.24 -5.83
CA LEU A 47 -8.48 -5.30 -5.93
C LEU A 47 -7.97 -6.64 -5.42
N ASP A 48 -6.96 -7.18 -6.09
CA ASP A 48 -6.13 -8.24 -5.53
C ASP A 48 -5.15 -7.62 -4.53
N ILE A 49 -5.26 -8.00 -3.26
CA ILE A 49 -4.51 -7.38 -2.16
C ILE A 49 -3.40 -8.32 -1.70
N TYR A 50 -2.21 -7.75 -1.49
CA TYR A 50 -1.01 -8.47 -1.09
C TYR A 50 -0.33 -7.78 0.10
N LEU A 51 -0.06 -8.55 1.15
CA LEU A 51 0.77 -8.16 2.28
C LEU A 51 2.24 -8.51 1.99
N LEU A 52 3.13 -7.52 2.04
CA LEU A 52 4.55 -7.68 1.79
C LEU A 52 5.35 -7.35 3.05
N THR A 53 6.07 -8.33 3.59
CA THR A 53 6.69 -8.19 4.91
C THR A 53 7.87 -9.14 5.09
N ALA A 54 8.89 -8.70 5.83
CA ALA A 54 9.97 -9.57 6.29
C ALA A 54 9.52 -10.44 7.49
N ASP A 55 8.31 -10.20 8.02
CA ASP A 55 7.69 -10.95 9.10
C ASP A 55 8.48 -10.88 10.42
N THR A 56 8.96 -9.68 10.75
CA THR A 56 9.82 -9.41 11.92
C THR A 56 9.20 -9.88 13.24
N PHE A 57 7.88 -9.77 13.40
CA PHE A 57 7.15 -10.16 14.60
C PHE A 57 6.51 -11.56 14.53
N GLY A 58 6.69 -12.28 13.41
CA GLY A 58 6.09 -13.61 13.22
C GLY A 58 4.55 -13.60 13.09
N SER A 59 3.94 -12.44 12.87
CA SER A 59 2.48 -12.26 12.80
C SER A 59 1.94 -12.21 11.38
N ALA A 60 2.80 -12.20 10.35
CA ALA A 60 2.38 -11.95 8.97
C ALA A 60 1.34 -12.95 8.46
N ALA A 61 1.53 -14.24 8.75
CA ALA A 61 0.61 -15.28 8.32
C ALA A 61 -0.78 -15.13 8.95
N MET A 62 -0.84 -14.83 10.25
CA MET A 62 -2.10 -14.61 10.97
C MET A 62 -2.82 -13.37 10.46
N VAL A 63 -2.08 -12.26 10.24
CA VAL A 63 -2.66 -11.02 9.71
C VAL A 63 -3.21 -11.24 8.30
N ALA A 64 -2.47 -11.92 7.43
CA ALA A 64 -2.93 -12.21 6.07
C ALA A 64 -4.16 -13.14 6.06
N GLU A 65 -4.21 -14.12 6.96
CA GLU A 65 -5.37 -15.01 7.15
C GLU A 65 -6.59 -14.25 7.67
N GLU A 66 -6.43 -13.41 8.71
CA GLU A 66 -7.50 -12.58 9.28
C GLU A 66 -8.09 -11.62 8.23
N LEU A 67 -7.24 -11.06 7.38
CA LEU A 67 -7.64 -10.14 6.32
C LEU A 67 -8.11 -10.86 5.04
N GLU A 68 -7.90 -12.18 4.96
CA GLU A 68 -8.14 -13.02 3.78
C GLU A 68 -7.49 -12.42 2.50
N ILE A 69 -6.20 -12.09 2.60
CA ILE A 69 -5.38 -11.52 1.52
C ILE A 69 -4.13 -12.38 1.26
N ASN A 70 -3.46 -12.12 0.13
CA ASN A 70 -2.24 -12.84 -0.23
C ASN A 70 -1.05 -12.37 0.61
N LEU A 71 -0.14 -13.29 0.96
CA LEU A 71 1.11 -12.96 1.67
C LEU A 71 2.31 -13.21 0.76
N PHE A 72 3.18 -12.22 0.63
CA PHE A 72 4.51 -12.35 0.04
C PHE A 72 5.58 -12.02 1.08
N LYS A 73 6.34 -13.04 1.49
CA LYS A 73 7.41 -12.89 2.46
C LYS A 73 8.68 -12.42 1.74
N VAL A 74 9.24 -11.30 2.18
CA VAL A 74 10.48 -10.74 1.64
C VAL A 74 11.69 -11.16 2.48
N SER A 75 12.87 -11.13 1.89
CA SER A 75 14.14 -11.28 2.60
C SER A 75 14.35 -10.12 3.58
N PRO A 76 14.84 -10.38 4.81
CA PRO A 76 15.24 -9.33 5.73
C PRO A 76 16.35 -8.41 5.17
N GLU A 77 17.29 -8.96 4.41
CA GLU A 77 18.43 -8.24 3.85
C GLU A 77 18.09 -7.51 2.53
N GLN A 78 17.11 -8.02 1.78
CA GLN A 78 16.73 -7.52 0.46
C GLN A 78 15.28 -7.04 0.39
N GLY A 79 14.68 -6.69 1.53
CA GLY A 79 13.25 -6.37 1.60
C GLY A 79 12.79 -5.28 0.64
N GLY A 80 13.61 -4.25 0.38
CA GLY A 80 13.29 -3.22 -0.60
C GLY A 80 13.31 -3.71 -2.06
N PRO A 81 14.43 -4.26 -2.54
CA PRO A 81 14.50 -4.92 -3.84
C PRO A 81 13.38 -5.94 -4.07
N ASP A 82 13.12 -6.84 -3.11
CA ASP A 82 12.08 -7.87 -3.24
C ASP A 82 10.68 -7.28 -3.42
N LYS A 83 10.34 -6.21 -2.68
CA LYS A 83 9.05 -5.52 -2.83
C LYS A 83 8.90 -4.87 -4.20
N LYS A 84 9.97 -4.24 -4.71
CA LYS A 84 9.97 -3.67 -6.06
C LYS A 84 9.84 -4.76 -7.13
N ASP A 85 10.57 -5.86 -7.00
CA ASP A 85 10.52 -6.95 -7.96
C ASP A 85 9.13 -7.61 -7.98
N PHE A 86 8.50 -7.78 -6.81
CA PHE A 86 7.12 -8.25 -6.71
C PHE A 86 6.13 -7.30 -7.42
N LEU A 87 6.24 -5.99 -7.17
CA LEU A 87 5.45 -4.96 -7.84
C LEU A 87 5.60 -5.01 -9.37
N VAL A 88 6.84 -5.11 -9.86
CA VAL A 88 7.12 -5.17 -11.30
C VAL A 88 6.50 -6.42 -11.92
N ASN A 89 6.65 -7.58 -11.27
CA ASN A 89 6.09 -8.84 -11.74
C ASN A 89 4.56 -8.87 -11.77
N LEU A 90 3.89 -8.09 -10.91
CA LEU A 90 2.42 -7.91 -10.92
C LEU A 90 1.91 -6.93 -11.97
N ALA A 91 2.79 -6.17 -12.63
CA ALA A 91 2.51 -4.96 -13.41
C ALA A 91 2.36 -3.68 -12.55
N ALA A 92 3.48 -2.99 -12.35
CA ALA A 92 3.57 -1.76 -11.57
C ALA A 92 2.54 -0.69 -12.00
N ILE A 93 2.32 -0.52 -13.30
CA ILE A 93 1.36 0.47 -13.86
C ILE A 93 -0.11 0.18 -13.53
N ARG A 94 -0.41 -1.02 -13.00
CA ARG A 94 -1.75 -1.44 -12.56
C ARG A 94 -1.85 -1.67 -11.06
N THR A 95 -0.84 -1.24 -10.31
CA THR A 95 -0.69 -1.59 -8.90
C THR A 95 -0.51 -0.35 -8.06
N ALA A 96 -1.34 -0.23 -7.02
CA ALA A 96 -1.16 0.74 -5.96
C ALA A 96 -0.30 0.16 -4.83
N ALA A 97 0.41 1.03 -4.11
CA ALA A 97 1.24 0.61 -2.99
C ALA A 97 1.07 1.54 -1.78
N ILE A 98 1.00 0.96 -0.58
CA ILE A 98 0.98 1.69 0.69
C ILE A 98 2.12 1.19 1.58
N GLY A 99 2.90 2.12 2.12
CA GLY A 99 3.98 1.81 3.04
C GLY A 99 4.46 3.01 3.84
N ASN A 100 5.45 2.81 4.69
CA ASN A 100 6.04 3.88 5.50
C ASN A 100 7.56 3.71 5.68
N GLY A 101 8.10 2.52 5.45
CA GLY A 101 9.46 2.13 5.80
C GLY A 101 10.49 2.47 4.72
N PHE A 102 11.77 2.43 5.10
CA PHE A 102 12.85 2.63 4.13
C PHE A 102 12.90 1.52 3.06
N ASN A 103 12.49 0.30 3.44
CA ASN A 103 12.30 -0.82 2.52
C ASN A 103 11.13 -0.61 1.54
N ASP A 104 10.26 0.37 1.72
CA ASP A 104 9.15 0.63 0.78
C ASP A 104 9.52 1.60 -0.33
N VAL A 105 10.64 2.33 -0.19
CA VAL A 105 11.05 3.42 -1.10
C VAL A 105 10.98 3.03 -2.57
N LEU A 106 11.54 1.86 -2.92
CA LEU A 106 11.61 1.40 -4.31
C LEU A 106 10.25 0.96 -4.86
N MET A 107 9.39 0.39 -4.01
CA MET A 107 8.01 0.02 -4.38
C MET A 107 7.14 1.27 -4.56
N LEU A 108 7.24 2.23 -3.64
CA LEU A 108 6.45 3.47 -3.69
C LEU A 108 6.83 4.35 -4.89
N GLU A 109 8.12 4.41 -5.26
CA GLU A 109 8.58 5.19 -6.41
C GLU A 109 8.06 4.67 -7.76
N GLU A 110 7.80 3.36 -7.88
CA GLU A 110 7.48 2.71 -9.16
C GLU A 110 6.00 2.38 -9.32
N ALA A 111 5.21 2.39 -8.24
CA ALA A 111 3.79 2.06 -8.27
C ALA A 111 2.98 3.09 -9.10
N ALA A 112 1.85 2.65 -9.66
CA ALA A 112 0.96 3.53 -10.41
C ALA A 112 0.37 4.66 -9.56
N VAL A 113 0.12 4.35 -8.29
CA VAL A 113 -0.21 5.30 -7.22
C VAL A 113 0.42 4.80 -5.94
N SER A 114 1.15 5.65 -5.25
CA SER A 114 1.76 5.32 -3.97
C SER A 114 1.31 6.23 -2.83
N ILE A 115 1.14 5.64 -1.64
CA ILE A 115 0.70 6.36 -0.44
C ILE A 115 1.66 6.06 0.70
N ALA A 116 2.24 7.11 1.28
CA ALA A 116 3.00 7.01 2.51
C ALA A 116 2.09 7.24 3.73
N VAL A 117 2.25 6.40 4.76
CA VAL A 117 1.52 6.53 6.04
C VAL A 117 2.47 7.05 7.12
N ILE A 118 2.13 8.18 7.74
CA ILE A 118 2.78 8.68 8.96
C ILE A 118 2.03 8.13 10.17
N GLY A 119 2.33 6.89 10.56
CA GLY A 119 1.75 6.23 11.73
C GLY A 119 2.50 6.53 13.04
N ALA A 120 2.11 5.83 14.12
CA ALA A 120 2.74 5.98 15.43
C ALA A 120 4.23 5.57 15.45
N GLU A 121 4.61 4.60 14.61
CA GLU A 121 6.00 4.15 14.41
C GLU A 121 6.84 5.12 13.54
N GLY A 122 6.21 6.20 13.05
CA GLY A 122 6.80 7.16 12.14
C GLY A 122 6.76 6.73 10.67
N CYS A 123 7.42 7.54 9.83
CA CYS A 123 7.58 7.28 8.40
C CYS A 123 9.00 7.67 7.99
N ALA A 124 9.66 6.82 7.23
CA ALA A 124 10.96 7.15 6.66
C ALA A 124 10.82 8.36 5.74
N VAL A 125 11.66 9.39 5.94
CA VAL A 125 11.67 10.59 5.09
C VAL A 125 11.90 10.22 3.62
N ALA A 126 12.68 9.17 3.36
CA ALA A 126 12.90 8.65 2.02
C ALA A 126 11.60 8.12 1.38
N ALA A 127 10.80 7.35 2.12
CA ALA A 127 9.52 6.82 1.63
C ALA A 127 8.52 7.95 1.38
N LEU A 128 8.41 8.89 2.33
CA LEU A 128 7.55 10.07 2.22
C LEU A 128 7.84 10.89 0.96
N ARG A 129 9.12 11.05 0.59
CA ARG A 129 9.54 11.82 -0.59
C ARG A 129 9.29 11.10 -1.93
N LYS A 130 9.02 9.81 -1.91
CA LYS A 130 8.78 9.00 -3.10
C LYS A 130 7.30 8.69 -3.32
N ALA A 131 6.46 8.91 -2.31
CA ALA A 131 5.02 8.67 -2.43
C ALA A 131 4.29 9.80 -3.17
N ASP A 132 3.20 9.46 -3.87
CA ASP A 132 2.31 10.45 -4.49
C ASP A 132 1.42 11.17 -3.47
N ILE A 133 0.98 10.45 -2.43
CA ILE A 133 0.10 10.95 -1.37
C ILE A 133 0.69 10.61 -0.01
N VAL A 134 0.47 11.49 0.96
CA VAL A 134 0.82 11.25 2.37
C VAL A 134 -0.43 11.36 3.22
N VAL A 135 -0.63 10.41 4.13
CA VAL A 135 -1.72 10.41 5.12
C VAL A 135 -1.17 10.15 6.53
N ASN A 136 -1.98 10.42 7.55
CA ASN A 136 -1.58 10.24 8.95
C ASN A 136 -2.06 8.91 9.58
N ASN A 137 -2.79 8.09 8.84
CA ASN A 137 -3.19 6.75 9.26
C ASN A 137 -3.61 5.89 8.06
N ILE A 138 -3.53 4.57 8.21
CA ILE A 138 -3.87 3.60 7.16
C ILE A 138 -5.34 3.61 6.76
N ASN A 139 -6.26 3.89 7.68
CA ASN A 139 -7.69 3.92 7.38
C ASN A 139 -8.01 5.01 6.33
N ASP A 140 -7.39 6.17 6.45
CA ASP A 140 -7.49 7.24 5.46
C ASP A 140 -6.92 6.80 4.11
N ALA A 141 -5.78 6.11 4.08
CA ALA A 141 -5.19 5.59 2.83
C ALA A 141 -6.14 4.61 2.12
N LEU A 142 -6.70 3.65 2.85
CA LEU A 142 -7.65 2.68 2.30
C LEU A 142 -8.96 3.36 1.86
N ASP A 143 -9.43 4.36 2.60
CA ASP A 143 -10.63 5.13 2.27
C ASP A 143 -10.49 5.95 0.97
N LEU A 144 -9.26 6.25 0.54
CA LEU A 144 -8.99 6.86 -0.78
C LEU A 144 -9.33 5.90 -1.93
N PHE A 145 -9.12 4.60 -1.75
CA PHE A 145 -9.51 3.58 -2.73
C PHE A 145 -11.01 3.24 -2.65
N ILE A 146 -11.60 3.25 -1.45
CA ILE A 146 -13.05 3.07 -1.27
C ILE A 146 -13.83 4.25 -1.87
N ASN A 147 -13.27 5.46 -1.81
CA ASN A 147 -13.86 6.67 -2.38
C ASN A 147 -12.91 7.30 -3.43
N PRO A 148 -12.79 6.73 -4.64
CA PRO A 148 -11.75 7.10 -5.62
C PRO A 148 -11.74 8.57 -6.05
N LEU A 149 -12.85 9.29 -5.92
CA LEU A 149 -12.89 10.74 -6.18
C LEU A 149 -11.94 11.54 -5.27
N ARG A 150 -11.59 11.01 -4.09
CA ARG A 150 -10.57 11.61 -3.22
C ARG A 150 -9.17 11.53 -3.82
N LEU A 151 -8.83 10.44 -4.53
CA LEU A 151 -7.58 10.32 -5.28
C LEU A 151 -7.53 11.38 -6.40
N VAL A 152 -8.63 11.56 -7.15
CA VAL A 152 -8.72 12.60 -8.18
C VAL A 152 -8.50 13.99 -7.60
N ALA A 153 -9.14 14.29 -6.46
CA ALA A 153 -9.05 15.59 -5.82
C ALA A 153 -7.62 15.96 -5.43
N THR A 154 -6.83 14.96 -5.00
CA THR A 154 -5.43 15.13 -4.60
C THR A 154 -4.47 15.16 -5.80
N LEU A 155 -4.72 14.32 -6.82
CA LEU A 155 -3.75 14.05 -7.89
C LEU A 155 -4.04 14.74 -9.23
N ARG A 156 -5.18 15.40 -9.43
CA ARG A 156 -5.39 16.23 -10.64
C ARG A 156 -4.39 17.38 -10.73
N ALA A 157 -4.13 17.88 -11.94
CA ALA A 157 -3.31 19.09 -12.15
C ALA A 157 -4.16 20.36 -12.20
#